data_AF-A0A3L7RMU9-F1
#
_entry.id   AF-A0A3L7RMU9-F1
#
_cell.length_a   1.000
_cell.length_b   1.000
_cell.length_c   1.000
_cell.angle_alpha   90.00
_cell.angle_beta   90.00
_cell.angle_gamma   90.00
#
_symmetry.space_group_name_H-M   'P 1'
#
loop_
_entity.id
_entity.type
_entity.pdbx_description
1 polymer ?
#
loop_
_entity_poly.entity_id
_entity_poly.type
_entity_poly.pdbx_seq_one_letter_code
_entity_poly.pdbx_strand_id
1 'polypeptide(L)' 'VKGTAEIIIAKQRNGPIGDAKLLWQHDFTRFVNLEHRQYDEFEQFSSF' A
#
# COMPACT_ATOMS: atom_id res chain seq x y z
N VAL A 1 14.15 4.57 0.39
CA VAL A 1 13.19 3.53 -0.03
C VAL A 1 12.66 3.93 -1.40
N LYS A 2 13.03 3.23 -2.48
CA LYS A 2 12.48 3.50 -3.83
C LYS A 2 11.24 2.62 -4.00
N GLY A 3 10.14 3.20 -4.49
CA GLY A 3 8.92 2.46 -4.80
C GLY A 3 7.77 2.59 -3.80
N THR A 4 7.93 3.27 -2.65
CA THR A 4 6.78 3.60 -1.78
C THR A 4 6.34 5.03 -2.03
N ALA A 5 5.04 5.23 -2.20
CA ALA A 5 4.41 6.53 -2.32
C ALA A 5 3.37 6.75 -1.21
N GLU A 6 3.19 8.01 -0.83
CA GLU A 6 2.22 8.44 0.17
C GLU A 6 1.20 9.37 -0.51
N ILE A 7 -0.08 9.03 -0.39
CA ILE A 7 -1.19 9.83 -0.88
C ILE A 7 -1.81 10.56 0.31
N ILE A 8 -1.77 11.89 0.29
CA ILE A 8 -2.33 12.73 1.36
C ILE A 8 -3.72 13.20 0.94
N ILE A 9 -4.75 12.73 1.63
CA ILE A 9 -6.13 13.15 1.43
C ILE A 9 -6.39 14.36 2.30
N ALA A 10 -6.06 15.55 1.78
CA ALA A 10 -6.13 16.79 2.54
C ALA A 10 -7.57 17.28 2.81
N LYS A 11 -8.54 16.91 1.97
CA LYS A 11 -9.94 17.33 2.11
C LYS A 11 -10.91 16.29 1.57
N GLN A 12 -11.91 15.93 2.38
CA GLN A 12 -12.99 15.02 2.00
C GLN A 12 -14.32 15.55 2.52
N ARG A 13 -15.32 15.72 1.63
CA ARG A 13 -16.57 16.44 1.95
C ARG A 13 -17.47 15.69 2.95
N ASN A 14 -17.40 14.35 2.99
CA ASN A 14 -18.25 13.47 3.80
C ASN A 14 -17.50 12.22 4.32
N GLY A 15 -16.26 12.39 4.75
CA GLY A 15 -15.46 11.25 5.21
C GLY A 15 -14.16 11.68 5.90
N PRO A 16 -13.44 10.73 6.48
CA PRO A 16 -12.18 11.01 7.15
C PRO A 16 -11.14 11.51 6.16
N ILE A 17 -10.34 12.48 6.58
CA ILE A 17 -9.07 12.80 5.95
C ILE A 17 -7.99 11.83 6.44
N GLY A 18 -6.86 11.73 5.74
CA GLY A 18 -5.75 10.90 6.17
C GLY A 18 -4.71 10.67 5.08
N ASP A 19 -3.77 9.79 5.38
CA ASP A 19 -2.74 9.32 4.47
C ASP A 19 -3.02 7.88 4.03
N ALA A 20 -2.65 7.56 2.79
CA ALA A 20 -2.68 6.22 2.24
C ALA A 20 -1.33 5.88 1.61
N LYS A 21 -0.73 4.78 2.05
CA LYS A 21 0.55 4.29 1.51
C LYS A 21 0.30 3.35 0.34
N LEU A 22 0.94 3.63 -0.79
CA LEU A 22 0.86 2.86 -2.04
C LEU A 22 2.25 2.48 -2.53
N LEU A 23 2.30 1.54 -3.46
CA LEU A 23 3.50 1.24 -4.24
C LEU A 23 3.49 2.08 -5.52
N TRP A 24 4.63 2.70 -5.86
CA TRP A 24 4.87 3.40 -7.12
C TRP A 24 5.73 2.56 -8.06
N GLN A 25 5.14 2.15 -9.19
CA GLN A 25 5.82 1.41 -10.26
C GLN A 25 6.30 2.39 -11.35
N HIS A 26 7.58 2.74 -11.31
CA HIS A 26 8.19 3.71 -12.24
C HIS A 26 8.03 3.30 -13.72
N ASP A 27 8.26 2.02 -14.03
CA ASP A 27 8.23 1.50 -15.41
C ASP A 27 6.87 1.66 -16.09
N PHE A 28 5.80 1.68 -15.29
CA PHE A 28 4.42 1.77 -15.76
C PHE A 28 3.72 3.07 -15.34
N THR A 29 4.43 3.97 -14.63
CA THR A 29 3.89 5.23 -14.09
C THR A 29 2.57 4.99 -13.34
N ARG A 30 2.55 3.99 -12.47
CA ARG A 30 1.31 3.46 -11.86
C ARG A 30 1.41 3.30 -10.34
N PHE A 31 0.34 3.67 -9.64
CA PHE A 31 0.14 3.33 -8.23
C PHE A 31 -0.53 1.96 -8.09
N VAL A 32 -0.03 1.14 -7.16
CA VAL A 32 -0.59 -0.18 -6.83
C VAL A 32 -0.79 -0.26 -5.30
N ASN A 33 -1.77 -1.04 -4.86
CA ASN A 33 -2.01 -1.27 -3.44
C ASN A 33 -0.75 -1.81 -2.76
N LEU A 34 -0.39 -1.23 -1.61
CA LEU A 34 0.72 -1.69 -0.78
C LEU A 34 0.30 -2.85 0.16
N GLU A 35 -0.96 -3.31 0.10
CA GLU A 35 -1.47 -4.35 1.00
C GLU A 35 -0.67 -5.66 0.85
N HIS A 36 0.11 -5.98 1.89
CA HIS A 36 0.51 -7.36 2.18
C HIS A 36 -0.71 -8.10 2.76
N ARG A 37 -1.63 -8.52 1.90
CA ARG A 37 -2.63 -9.53 2.27
C ARG A 37 -2.42 -10.76 1.41
N GLN A 38 -1.33 -11.44 1.68
CA GLN A 38 -1.21 -12.85 1.35
C GLN A 38 -0.78 -13.56 2.62
N TYR A 39 -1.77 -14.12 3.33
CA TYR A 39 -1.51 -15.33 4.10
C TYR A 39 -0.42 -15.21 5.19
N ASP A 40 -0.47 -14.21 6.08
CA ASP A 40 0.39 -14.17 7.28
C ASP A 40 0.29 -15.48 8.10
N GLU A 41 -0.83 -16.19 7.99
CA GLU A 41 -1.12 -17.50 8.58
C GLU A 41 -0.24 -18.63 8.01
N PHE A 42 0.27 -18.48 6.77
CA PHE A 42 1.02 -19.51 6.06
C PHE A 42 2.54 -19.27 6.06
N GLU A 43 3.00 -18.10 6.47
CA GLU A 43 4.42 -17.83 6.79
C GLU A 43 4.95 -18.74 7.91
N GLN A 44 4.07 -19.25 8.78
CA GLN A 44 4.46 -20.20 9.83
C GLN A 44 4.74 -21.62 9.29
N PHE A 45 4.20 -21.96 8.11
CA PHE A 45 4.36 -23.28 7.49
C PHE A 45 5.49 -23.34 6.45
N SER A 46 6.01 -22.19 5.99
CA SER A 46 7.16 -22.12 5.08
C SER A 46 8.52 -22.39 5.76
N SER A 47 8.54 -22.47 7.11
CA SER A 47 9.74 -22.72 7.92
C SER A 47 9.96 -24.19 8.32
N PHE A 48 9.20 -25.15 7.76
CA PHE A 48 9.41 -26.59 7.95
C PHE A 48 10.02 -27.24 6.71
#